data_AF-A0A924ITD7-F1
#
_entry.id   AF-A0A924ITD7-F1
#
_cell.length_a   1.000
_cell.length_b   1.000
_cell.length_c   1.000
_cell.angle_alpha   90.00
_cell.angle_beta   90.00
_cell.angle_gamma   90.00
#
_symmetry.space_group_name_H-M   'P 1'
#
loop_
_entity.id
_entity.type
_entity.pdbx_description
1 polymer ?
#
loop_
_entity_poly.entity_id
_entity_poly.type
_entity_poly.pdbx_seq_one_letter_code
_entity_poly.pdbx_strand_id
1 'polypeptide(L)'
;MPQKIKPTSKQISMLVLHVVIFAIGSAAMLLLYDKGANGKWVYPWPAWTVAAWGLCLIGHFCIVFTSTEDPGYDTYRKQQGYDN
;
A
#
# COMPACT_ATOMS: atom_id res chain seq x y z
N MET A 1 -2.30 12.38 25.13
CA MET A 1 -2.28 12.51 23.65
C MET A 1 -1.72 11.22 23.08
N PRO A 2 -2.33 10.65 22.03
CA PRO A 2 -1.81 9.46 21.35
C PRO A 2 -0.35 9.66 20.94
N GLN A 3 0.55 8.76 21.34
CA GLN A 3 1.95 8.85 20.93
C GLN A 3 2.12 8.32 19.51
N LYS A 4 3.01 8.94 18.74
CA LYS A 4 3.35 8.46 17.39
C LYS A 4 4.19 7.19 17.50
N ILE A 5 3.76 6.12 16.85
CA ILE A 5 4.52 4.87 16.79
C ILE A 5 5.62 5.04 15.74
N LYS A 6 6.87 4.90 16.16
CA LYS A 6 8.01 4.93 15.22
C LYS A 6 8.02 3.62 14.42
N PRO A 7 8.12 3.69 13.08
CA PRO A 7 8.19 2.49 12.27
C PRO A 7 9.49 1.73 12.53
N THR A 8 9.38 0.41 12.57
CA THR A 8 10.52 -0.50 12.66
C THR A 8 11.24 -0.60 11.31
N SER A 9 12.53 -0.97 11.33
CA SER A 9 13.31 -1.18 10.10
C SER A 9 12.66 -2.21 9.17
N LYS A 10 12.00 -3.23 9.74
CA LYS A 10 11.26 -4.25 8.95
C LYS A 10 10.05 -3.64 8.23
N GLN A 11 9.27 -2.79 8.90
CA GLN A 11 8.12 -2.10 8.27
C GLN A 11 8.57 -1.18 7.13
N ILE A 12 9.67 -0.44 7.32
CA ILE A 12 10.25 0.41 6.28
C ILE A 12 10.74 -0.44 5.10
N SER A 13 11.49 -1.53 5.36
CA SER A 13 11.99 -2.43 4.31
C SER A 13 10.84 -3.04 3.51
N MET A 14 9.75 -3.44 4.15
CA MET A 14 8.57 -3.95 3.46
C MET A 14 7.92 -2.88 2.61
N LEU A 15 7.77 -1.65 3.10
CA LEU A 15 7.23 -0.54 2.29
C LEU A 15 8.09 -0.28 1.05
N VAL A 16 9.42 -0.25 1.19
CA VAL A 16 10.35 -0.09 0.07
C VAL A 16 10.17 -1.21 -0.96
N LEU A 17 10.05 -2.46 -0.51
CA LEU A 17 9.76 -3.59 -1.40
C LEU A 17 8.45 -3.38 -2.18
N HIS A 18 7.38 -2.93 -1.52
CA HIS A 18 6.10 -2.64 -2.20
C HIS A 18 6.25 -1.52 -3.22
N VAL A 19 7.01 -0.46 -2.93
CA VAL A 19 7.31 0.61 -3.89
C VAL A 19 8.03 0.06 -5.12
N VAL A 20 9.04 -0.81 -4.92
CA VAL A 20 9.82 -1.42 -6.01
C VAL A 20 8.93 -2.31 -6.88
N ILE A 21 8.14 -3.20 -6.27
CA ILE A 21 7.22 -4.09 -7.00
C ILE A 21 6.14 -3.29 -7.74
N PHE A 22 5.60 -2.25 -7.11
CA PHE A 22 4.66 -1.34 -7.75
C PHE A 22 5.27 -0.68 -8.99
N ALA A 23 6.48 -0.14 -8.88
CA ALA A 23 7.15 0.54 -9.99
C ALA A 23 7.43 -0.42 -11.16
N ILE A 24 8.00 -1.60 -10.87
CA ILE A 24 8.32 -2.61 -11.88
C ILE A 24 7.04 -3.15 -12.52
N GLY A 25 6.05 -3.54 -11.72
CA GLY A 25 4.79 -4.10 -12.22
C GLY A 25 4.01 -3.08 -13.06
N SER A 26 3.92 -1.84 -12.61
CA SER A 26 3.23 -0.76 -13.35
C SER A 26 3.92 -0.46 -14.67
N ALA A 27 5.25 -0.34 -14.66
CA ALA A 27 6.03 -0.12 -15.88
C ALA A 27 5.87 -1.29 -16.86
N ALA A 28 5.99 -2.54 -16.38
CA ALA A 28 5.80 -3.72 -17.21
C ALA A 28 4.40 -3.76 -17.85
N MET A 29 3.34 -3.51 -17.09
CA MET A 29 1.98 -3.48 -17.64
C MET A 29 1.82 -2.35 -18.68
N LEU A 30 2.31 -1.14 -18.41
CA LEU A 30 2.18 0.01 -19.33
C LEU A 30 3.07 -0.09 -20.58
N LEU A 31 4.17 -0.84 -20.52
CA LEU A 31 5.06 -1.04 -21.66
C LEU A 31 4.65 -2.24 -22.52
N LEU A 32 4.12 -3.29 -21.89
CA LEU A 32 3.82 -4.56 -22.55
C LEU A 32 2.35 -4.76 -22.92
N TYR A 33 1.43 -3.92 -22.43
CA TYR A 33 0.03 -4.06 -22.84
C TYR A 33 -0.12 -3.85 -24.35
N ASP A 34 -1.02 -4.63 -24.95
CA ASP A 34 -1.35 -4.49 -26.36
C ASP A 34 -1.98 -3.11 -26.61
N LYS A 35 -1.28 -2.28 -27.37
CA LYS A 35 -1.72 -0.93 -27.77
C LYS A 35 -2.62 -0.97 -29.01
N GLY A 36 -2.92 -2.15 -29.51
CA GLY A 36 -3.68 -2.41 -30.73
C GLY A 36 -2.78 -2.47 -31.96
N ALA A 37 -2.93 -3.53 -32.75
CA ALA A 37 -2.48 -3.53 -34.14
C ALA A 37 -3.49 -2.75 -35.00
N ASN A 38 -2.98 -1.91 -35.92
CA ASN A 38 -3.74 -1.22 -37.00
C ASN A 38 -4.37 0.15 -36.68
N GLY A 39 -3.78 0.97 -35.81
CA GLY A 39 -4.16 2.38 -35.67
C GLY A 39 -5.56 2.64 -35.08
N LYS A 40 -6.23 1.60 -34.59
CA LYS A 40 -7.45 1.73 -33.80
C LYS A 40 -7.08 2.12 -32.37
N TRP A 41 -7.81 3.08 -31.81
CA TRP A 41 -7.67 3.42 -30.40
C TRP A 41 -7.97 2.20 -29.54
N VAL A 42 -7.03 1.83 -28.67
CA VAL A 42 -7.20 0.79 -27.67
C VAL A 42 -7.15 1.42 -26.30
N TYR A 43 -8.10 0.98 -25.47
CA TYR A 43 -8.22 1.47 -24.13
C TYR A 43 -7.01 1.08 -23.28
N PRO A 44 -6.32 2.03 -22.63
CA PRO A 44 -5.19 1.74 -21.75
C PRO A 44 -5.68 1.16 -20.42
N TRP A 45 -6.22 -0.05 -20.47
CA TRP A 45 -6.75 -0.77 -19.30
C TRP A 45 -5.77 -0.88 -18.12
N PRO A 46 -4.42 -0.93 -18.30
CA PRO A 46 -3.51 -0.98 -17.16
C PRO A 46 -3.61 0.25 -16.26
N ALA A 47 -4.10 1.38 -16.77
CA ALA A 47 -4.23 2.62 -16.01
C ALA A 47 -5.06 2.43 -14.72
N TRP A 48 -6.13 1.61 -14.76
CA TRP A 48 -6.92 1.33 -13.56
C TRP A 48 -6.17 0.48 -12.55
N THR A 49 -5.44 -0.54 -13.01
CA THR A 49 -4.67 -1.41 -12.14
C THR A 49 -3.56 -0.61 -11.44
N VAL A 50 -2.86 0.24 -12.19
CA VAL A 50 -1.85 1.15 -11.66
C VAL A 50 -2.46 2.11 -10.64
N ALA A 51 -3.64 2.68 -10.93
CA ALA A 51 -4.33 3.58 -9.99
C ALA A 51 -4.72 2.86 -8.70
N ALA A 52 -5.34 1.68 -8.79
CA ALA A 52 -5.75 0.89 -7.63
C ALA A 52 -4.54 0.47 -6.77
N TRP A 53 -3.46 -0.01 -7.39
CA TRP A 53 -2.24 -0.37 -6.69
C TRP A 53 -1.54 0.85 -6.07
N GLY A 54 -1.55 1.99 -6.75
CA GLY A 54 -1.03 3.25 -6.22
C GLY A 54 -1.77 3.68 -4.97
N LEU A 55 -3.10 3.54 -4.96
CA LEU A 55 -3.91 3.82 -3.77
C LEU A 55 -3.57 2.89 -2.60
N CYS A 56 -3.36 1.60 -2.87
CA CYS A 56 -2.87 0.64 -1.87
C CYS A 56 -1.49 1.02 -1.33
N LEU A 57 -0.58 1.49 -2.18
CA LEU A 57 0.76 1.91 -1.78
C LEU A 57 0.73 3.13 -0.86
N ILE A 58 -0.14 4.10 -1.16
CA ILE A 58 -0.41 5.25 -0.27
C ILE A 58 -0.96 4.76 1.07
N GLY A 59 -1.89 3.81 1.07
CA GLY A 59 -2.39 3.18 2.29
C GLY A 59 -1.28 2.55 3.14
N HIS A 60 -0.33 1.83 2.51
CA HIS A 60 0.82 1.26 3.21
C HIS A 60 1.73 2.35 3.79
N PHE A 61 1.97 3.43 3.04
CA PHE A 61 2.73 4.57 3.55
C PHE A 61 2.08 5.18 4.80
N CYS A 62 0.76 5.39 4.77
CA CYS A 62 0.01 5.90 5.91
C CYS A 62 0.16 4.97 7.12
N ILE A 63 -0.09 3.67 6.96
CA ILE A 63 0.05 2.69 8.05
C ILE A 63 1.46 2.72 8.67
N VAL A 64 2.52 2.92 7.87
CA VAL A 64 3.89 2.92 8.40
C VAL A 64 4.24 4.23 9.12
N PHE A 65 3.82 5.38 8.60
CA PHE A 65 4.31 6.68 9.08
C PHE A 65 3.29 7.52 9.85
N THR A 66 2.02 7.13 9.85
CA THR A 66 0.93 7.85 10.51
C THR A 66 0.25 7.06 11.63
N SER A 67 0.76 5.88 11.99
CA SER A 67 0.26 5.13 13.14
C SER A 67 0.57 5.84 14.46
N THR A 68 -0.43 5.85 15.33
CA THR A 68 -0.35 6.33 16.72
C THR A 68 -0.84 5.24 17.67
N GLU A 69 -0.42 5.32 18.92
CA GLU A 69 -0.98 4.50 19.99
C GLU A 69 -2.49 4.73 20.11
N ASP A 70 -3.24 3.65 20.30
CA ASP A 70 -4.68 3.70 20.56
C ASP A 70 -4.98 3.14 21.95
N PRO A 71 -5.29 4.01 22.95
CA PRO A 71 -5.68 3.56 24.29
C PRO A 71 -6.95 2.70 24.31
N GLY A 72 -7.82 2.86 23.30
CA GLY A 72 -9.01 2.04 23.13
C GLY A 72 -8.67 0.61 22.74
N TYR A 73 -7.58 0.41 21.99
CA TYR A 73 -7.11 -0.92 21.60
C TYR A 73 -6.68 -1.77 22.81
N ASP A 74 -5.98 -1.18 23.78
CA ASP A 74 -5.59 -1.89 25.02
C ASP A 74 -6.81 -2.24 25.88
N THR A 75 -7.80 -1.35 25.93
CA THR A 75 -9.06 -1.58 26.66
C THR A 75 -9.85 -2.71 26.00
N TYR A 76 -9.93 -2.71 24.67
CA TYR A 76 -10.54 -3.77 23.89
C TYR A 76 -9.82 -5.11 24.09
N ARG A 77 -8.48 -5.15 24.05
CA ARG A 77 -7.69 -6.37 24.32
C ARG A 77 -7.97 -6.94 25.70
N LYS A 78 -8.07 -6.10 26.73
CA LYS A 78 -8.44 -6.52 28.09
C LYS A 78 -9.85 -7.10 28.14
N GLN A 79 -10.82 -6.48 27.45
CA GLN A 79 -12.18 -7.03 27.33
C GLN A 79 -12.23 -8.37 26.61
N GLN A 80 -11.29 -8.62 25.68
CA GLN A 80 -11.14 -9.91 24.99
C GLN A 80 -10.33 -10.95 25.81
N GLY A 81 -9.90 -10.62 27.02
CA GLY A 81 -9.16 -11.53 27.92
C GLY A 81 -7.71 -11.80 27.50
N TYR A 82 -7.12 -10.94 26.64
CA TYR A 82 -5.75 -11.13 26.17
C TYR A 82 -4.70 -10.75 27.22
N ASP A 83 -5.04 -9.84 28.14
CA ASP A 83 -4.10 -9.22 29.09
C ASP A 83 -4.65 -9.32 30.53
N ASN A 84 -4.85 -10.56 31.02
CA ASN A 84 -5.38 -10.89 32.37
C ASN A 84 -4.67 -10.16 33.52
#